data_AF-R4LWD5-F1
#
_entry.id   AF-R4LWD5-F1
#
_cell.length_a   1.000
_cell.length_b   1.000
_cell.length_c   1.000
_cell.angle_alpha   90.00
_cell.angle_beta   90.00
_cell.angle_gamma   90.00
#
_symmetry.space_group_name_H-M   'P 1'
#
loop_
_entity.id
_entity.type
_entity.pdbx_description
1 polymer ?
#
loop_
_entity_poly.entity_id
_entity_poly.type
_entity_poly.pdbx_seq_one_letter_code
_entity_poly.pdbx_strand_id
1 'polypeptide(L)'
;MILGALLADTPHTRPVPVSGAAYSAASARQFGLQETRYEGPTGIAGVFQSACVGAGIPAVTFWAAVPHYVSHPPNPKATIALLRRVEDVLDVEVPLADLPAQAEAWEREITETIAEDHELAEYVQTLEQHGDAAVDMNEALGNIDGDALAAEFERYLRRRRPGFGR
;
A
#
# COMPACT_ATOMS: atom_id res chain seq x y z
N MET A 1 11.92 5.89 -8.48
CA MET A 1 10.93 5.46 -7.48
C MET A 1 11.66 4.95 -6.26
N ILE A 2 11.14 5.26 -5.08
CA ILE A 2 11.73 4.90 -3.78
C ILE A 2 10.64 4.18 -2.98
N LEU A 3 10.98 3.08 -2.33
CA LEU A 3 10.03 2.24 -1.59
C LEU A 3 10.46 2.18 -0.13
N GLY A 4 9.49 2.24 0.78
CA GLY A 4 9.71 2.10 2.20
C GLY A 4 8.49 1.52 2.90
N ALA A 5 8.66 1.24 4.19
CA ALA A 5 7.59 0.85 5.09
C ALA A 5 7.76 1.63 6.40
N LEU A 6 6.64 1.87 7.07
CA LEU A 6 6.59 2.51 8.38
C LEU A 6 5.59 1.78 9.26
N LEU A 7 5.78 1.86 10.57
CA LEU A 7 4.83 1.30 11.52
C LEU A 7 3.65 2.26 11.71
N ALA A 8 2.44 1.74 11.72
CA ALA A 8 1.21 2.50 11.82
C ALA A 8 0.12 1.75 12.58
N ASP A 9 -0.91 2.50 12.99
CA ASP A 9 -2.15 1.99 13.56
C ASP A 9 -3.06 1.49 12.43
N THR A 10 -2.79 0.28 11.94
CA THR A 10 -3.55 -0.36 10.87
C THR A 10 -3.77 -1.84 11.18
N PRO A 11 -4.94 -2.43 10.85
CA PRO A 11 -5.18 -3.85 11.12
C PRO A 11 -4.52 -4.74 10.05
N HIS A 12 -3.88 -5.84 10.47
CA HIS A 12 -3.27 -6.81 9.58
C HIS A 12 -4.29 -7.56 8.69
N THR A 13 -5.57 -7.54 9.06
CA THR A 13 -6.71 -8.18 8.39
C THR A 13 -7.35 -7.34 7.26
N ARG A 14 -6.83 -6.13 7.00
CA ARG A 14 -7.30 -5.26 5.91
C ARG A 14 -6.20 -5.03 4.85
N PRO A 15 -6.53 -4.53 3.65
CA PRO A 15 -5.51 -4.19 2.66
C PRO A 15 -4.49 -3.20 3.23
N VAL A 16 -3.21 -3.39 2.90
CA VAL A 16 -2.12 -2.53 3.41
C VAL A 16 -2.24 -1.13 2.81
N PRO A 17 -2.45 -0.08 3.64
CA PRO A 17 -2.46 1.28 3.14
C PRO A 17 -1.08 1.64 2.59
N VAL A 18 -1.05 2.21 1.38
CA VAL A 18 0.18 2.74 0.78
C VAL A 18 -0.01 4.22 0.55
N SER A 19 0.74 5.02 1.29
CA SER A 19 0.86 6.46 1.06
C SER A 19 2.07 6.74 0.18
N GLY A 20 2.13 7.93 -0.40
CA GLY A 20 3.28 8.32 -1.19
C GLY A 20 3.31 9.79 -1.46
N ALA A 21 4.47 10.23 -1.92
CA ALA A 21 4.73 11.62 -2.22
C ALA A 21 5.34 11.72 -3.63
N ALA A 22 4.82 12.66 -4.41
CA ALA A 22 5.28 12.91 -5.77
C ALA A 22 5.97 14.26 -5.89
N TYR A 23 6.92 14.35 -6.82
CA TYR A 23 7.71 15.57 -7.08
C TYR A 23 6.94 16.72 -7.75
N SER A 24 5.72 16.48 -8.24
CA SER A 24 4.88 17.50 -8.85
C SER A 24 3.40 17.20 -8.64
N ALA A 25 2.54 18.22 -8.65
CA ALA A 25 1.09 18.05 -8.59
C ALA A 25 0.52 17.23 -9.76
N ALA A 26 1.15 17.27 -10.93
CA ALA A 26 0.76 16.45 -12.08
C ALA A 26 1.02 14.96 -11.82
N SER A 27 2.22 14.63 -11.34
CA SER A 27 2.58 13.26 -10.96
C SER A 27 1.79 12.76 -9.76
N ALA A 28 1.46 13.65 -8.82
CA ALA A 28 0.60 13.34 -7.68
C ALA A 28 -0.77 12.85 -8.16
N ARG A 29 -1.42 13.60 -9.06
CA ARG A 29 -2.70 13.19 -9.67
C ARG A 29 -2.59 11.89 -10.45
N GLN A 30 -1.54 11.73 -11.26
CA GLN A 30 -1.35 10.53 -12.08
C GLN A 30 -1.28 9.24 -11.25
N PHE A 31 -0.67 9.29 -10.07
CA PHE A 31 -0.46 8.10 -9.23
C PHE A 31 -1.38 8.03 -8.01
N GLY A 32 -2.41 8.89 -7.92
CA GLY A 32 -3.29 8.95 -6.75
C GLY A 32 -2.54 9.29 -5.46
N LEU A 33 -1.47 10.07 -5.57
CA LEU A 33 -0.60 10.47 -4.46
C LEU A 33 -0.92 11.90 -4.00
N GLN A 34 -0.44 12.24 -2.81
CA GLN A 34 -0.41 13.62 -2.35
C GLN A 34 0.89 14.29 -2.77
N GLU A 35 0.82 15.59 -3.06
CA GLU A 35 2.02 16.40 -3.25
C GLU A 35 2.83 16.45 -1.95
N THR A 36 4.17 16.38 -2.04
CA THR A 36 5.03 16.44 -0.85
C THR A 36 4.84 17.80 -0.14
N ARG A 37 4.15 17.78 1.02
CA ARG A 37 3.97 18.94 1.92
C ARG A 37 4.41 18.66 3.35
N TYR A 38 5.11 17.54 3.57
CA TYR A 38 5.52 17.12 4.89
C TYR A 38 6.64 18.01 5.43
N GLU A 39 6.38 18.62 6.59
CA GLU A 39 7.40 19.30 7.39
C GLU A 39 7.65 18.48 8.67
N GLY A 40 8.85 17.91 8.79
CA GLY A 40 9.23 17.07 9.91
C GLY A 40 10.53 16.29 9.66
N PRO A 41 10.97 15.45 10.62
CA PRO A 41 12.17 14.63 10.45
C PRO A 41 12.01 13.67 9.26
N THR A 42 13.02 13.62 8.40
CA THR A 42 13.02 12.75 7.21
C THR A 42 14.24 11.82 7.20
N GLY A 43 14.05 10.63 6.64
CA GLY A 43 15.12 9.64 6.46
C GLY A 43 15.83 9.79 5.12
N ILE A 44 16.77 8.87 4.84
CA ILE A 44 17.54 8.86 3.59
C ILE A 44 16.66 8.80 2.34
N ALA A 45 15.49 8.16 2.42
CA ALA A 45 14.53 8.10 1.32
C ALA A 45 14.03 9.49 0.91
N GLY A 46 13.69 10.36 1.87
CA GLY A 46 13.24 11.72 1.58
C GLY A 46 14.37 12.61 1.08
N VAL A 47 15.58 12.48 1.66
CA VAL A 47 16.78 13.18 1.20
C VAL A 47 17.12 12.79 -0.25
N PHE A 48 17.11 11.50 -0.55
CA PHE A 48 17.41 10.99 -1.89
C PHE A 48 16.36 11.44 -2.92
N GLN A 49 15.07 11.39 -2.56
CA GLN A 49 14.00 11.93 -3.41
C GLN A 49 14.26 13.41 -3.73
N SER A 50 14.53 14.23 -2.71
CA SER A 50 14.80 15.66 -2.88
C SER A 50 16.01 15.91 -3.78
N ALA A 51 17.10 15.15 -3.60
CA ALA A 51 18.28 15.23 -4.46
C ALA A 51 17.98 14.86 -5.92
N CYS A 52 17.19 13.81 -6.17
CA CYS A 52 16.75 13.45 -7.52
C CYS A 52 15.96 14.59 -8.17
N VAL A 53 14.98 15.16 -7.44
CA VAL A 53 14.16 16.27 -7.95
C VAL A 53 15.02 17.50 -8.25
N GLY A 54 15.95 17.84 -7.35
CA GLY A 54 16.91 18.94 -7.56
C GLY A 54 17.84 18.73 -8.76
N ALA A 55 18.13 17.47 -9.12
CA ALA A 55 18.88 17.11 -10.31
C ALA A 55 18.03 17.00 -11.58
N GLY A 56 16.73 17.30 -11.52
CA GLY A 56 15.80 17.19 -12.65
C GLY A 56 15.36 15.76 -12.96
N ILE A 57 15.57 14.81 -12.04
CA ILE A 57 15.16 13.41 -12.17
C ILE A 57 13.78 13.23 -11.52
N PRO A 58 12.75 12.80 -12.27
CA PRO A 58 11.45 12.45 -11.71
C PRO A 58 11.56 11.41 -10.60
N ALA A 59 11.06 11.73 -9.40
CA ALA A 59 11.11 10.85 -8.25
C ALA A 59 9.77 10.80 -7.50
N VAL A 60 9.33 9.58 -7.22
CA VAL A 60 8.15 9.28 -6.40
C VAL A 60 8.57 8.32 -5.29
N THR A 61 7.96 8.48 -4.12
CA THR A 61 8.22 7.65 -2.95
C THR A 61 6.93 7.02 -2.46
N PHE A 62 6.94 5.72 -2.14
CA PHE A 62 5.81 5.00 -1.56
C PHE A 62 6.18 4.40 -0.20
N TRP A 63 5.23 4.43 0.73
CA TRP A 63 5.35 3.92 2.09
C TRP A 63 4.19 2.99 2.40
N ALA A 64 4.49 1.72 2.68
CA ALA A 64 3.52 0.77 3.20
C ALA A 64 3.35 0.96 4.71
N ALA A 65 2.10 1.10 5.15
CA ALA A 65 1.73 1.15 6.56
C ALA A 65 1.67 -0.28 7.12
N VAL A 66 2.66 -0.65 7.92
CA VAL A 66 2.77 -1.97 8.55
C VAL A 66 2.21 -1.88 9.97
N PRO A 67 1.35 -2.82 10.42
CA PRO A 67 0.86 -2.80 11.79
C PRO A 67 2.02 -2.89 12.79
N HIS A 68 2.03 -1.98 13.77
CA HIS A 68 3.15 -1.85 14.72
C HIS A 68 3.38 -3.13 15.55
N TYR A 69 2.31 -3.87 15.84
CA TYR A 69 2.33 -5.12 16.61
C TYR A 69 2.87 -6.32 15.81
N VAL A 70 3.07 -6.19 14.48
CA VAL A 70 3.72 -7.19 13.62
C VAL A 70 4.80 -6.56 12.75
N SER A 71 5.78 -5.97 13.43
CA SER A 71 6.89 -5.22 12.83
C SER A 71 8.09 -6.08 12.41
N HIS A 72 8.12 -7.36 12.77
CA HIS A 72 9.23 -8.26 12.45
C HIS A 72 9.16 -8.74 10.99
N PRO A 73 10.24 -8.58 10.20
CA PRO A 73 10.32 -9.18 8.87
C PRO A 73 10.29 -10.71 8.94
N PRO A 74 9.73 -11.41 7.93
CA PRO A 74 9.18 -10.87 6.67
C PRO A 74 7.73 -10.36 6.79
N ASN A 75 7.35 -9.41 5.91
CA ASN A 75 5.95 -8.98 5.72
C ASN A 75 5.57 -9.05 4.23
N PRO A 76 5.14 -10.23 3.74
CA PRO A 76 4.79 -10.43 2.33
C PRO A 76 3.62 -9.56 1.87
N LYS A 77 2.67 -9.24 2.76
CA LYS A 77 1.51 -8.41 2.44
C LYS A 77 1.91 -6.98 2.08
N ALA A 78 2.83 -6.39 2.85
CA ALA A 78 3.41 -5.07 2.55
C ALA A 78 4.26 -5.09 1.28
N THR A 79 5.03 -6.16 1.05
CA THR A 79 5.79 -6.33 -0.20
C THR A 79 4.88 -6.33 -1.42
N ILE A 80 3.79 -7.12 -1.42
CA ILE A 80 2.82 -7.12 -2.52
C ILE A 80 2.23 -5.74 -2.75
N ALA A 81 1.86 -5.02 -1.69
CA ALA A 81 1.27 -3.69 -1.79
C ALA A 81 2.23 -2.69 -2.45
N LEU A 82 3.52 -2.75 -2.13
CA LEU A 82 4.55 -1.92 -2.76
C LEU A 82 4.81 -2.33 -4.22
N LEU A 83 4.86 -3.63 -4.52
CA LEU A 83 5.06 -4.11 -5.89
C LEU A 83 3.91 -3.68 -6.82
N ARG A 84 2.66 -3.64 -6.33
CA ARG A 84 1.55 -3.09 -7.12
C ARG A 84 1.75 -1.63 -7.49
N ARG A 85 2.34 -0.81 -6.60
CA ARG A 85 2.71 0.57 -6.93
C ARG A 85 3.84 0.66 -7.95
N VAL A 86 4.76 -0.31 -7.93
CA VAL A 86 5.81 -0.42 -8.96
C VAL A 86 5.18 -0.68 -10.32
N GLU A 87 4.22 -1.61 -10.40
CA GLU A 87 3.46 -1.88 -11.63
C GLU A 87 2.74 -0.62 -12.13
N ASP A 88 2.04 0.09 -11.23
CA ASP A 88 1.31 1.32 -11.57
C ASP A 88 2.21 2.42 -12.16
N VAL A 89 3.43 2.55 -11.64
CA VAL A 89 4.36 3.61 -12.08
C VAL A 89 5.11 3.23 -13.35
N LEU A 90 5.46 1.96 -13.51
CA LEU A 90 6.25 1.48 -14.65
C LEU A 90 5.38 1.00 -15.82
N ASP A 91 4.08 0.77 -15.60
CA ASP A 91 3.16 0.11 -16.54
C ASP A 91 3.71 -1.23 -17.05
N VAL A 92 4.34 -1.98 -16.13
CA VAL A 92 4.94 -3.30 -16.38
C VAL A 92 4.41 -4.27 -15.35
N GLU A 93 3.98 -5.45 -15.80
CA GLU A 93 3.55 -6.54 -14.93
C GLU A 93 4.74 -7.08 -14.13
N VAL A 94 4.57 -7.18 -12.81
CA VAL A 94 5.57 -7.71 -11.89
C VAL A 94 5.09 -9.08 -11.39
N PRO A 95 5.76 -10.18 -11.77
CA PRO A 95 5.34 -11.51 -11.34
C PRO A 95 5.49 -11.65 -9.82
N LEU A 96 4.37 -11.82 -9.12
CA LEU A 96 4.33 -11.94 -7.65
C LEU A 96 4.72 -13.34 -7.15
N ALA A 97 4.87 -14.32 -8.03
CA ALA A 97 5.22 -15.70 -7.71
C ALA A 97 4.37 -16.26 -6.53
N ASP A 98 5.02 -16.71 -5.46
CA ASP A 98 4.40 -17.31 -4.27
C ASP A 98 4.04 -16.29 -3.18
N LEU A 99 4.33 -14.99 -3.38
CA LEU A 99 4.03 -13.94 -2.41
C LEU A 99 2.55 -13.95 -1.96
N PRO A 100 1.53 -14.13 -2.84
CA PRO A 100 0.14 -14.17 -2.40
C PRO A 100 -0.13 -15.31 -1.41
N ALA A 101 0.41 -16.51 -1.67
CA ALA A 101 0.27 -17.65 -0.76
C ALA A 101 1.01 -17.41 0.56
N GLN A 102 2.20 -16.80 0.51
CA GLN A 102 2.93 -16.39 1.72
C GLN A 102 2.16 -15.34 2.52
N ALA A 103 1.51 -14.36 1.86
CA ALA A 103 0.70 -13.34 2.51
C ALA A 103 -0.53 -13.90 3.20
N GLU A 104 -1.24 -14.83 2.58
CA GLU A 104 -2.36 -15.53 3.21
C GLU A 104 -1.92 -16.39 4.41
N ALA A 105 -0.79 -17.10 4.29
CA ALA A 105 -0.25 -17.89 5.40
C ALA A 105 0.17 -16.99 6.57
N TRP A 106 0.87 -15.90 6.27
CA TRP A 106 1.30 -14.90 7.24
C TRP A 106 0.12 -14.25 7.97
N GLU A 107 -0.93 -13.89 7.24
CA GLU A 107 -2.13 -13.28 7.84
C GLU A 107 -2.83 -14.25 8.80
N ARG A 108 -2.98 -15.52 8.42
CA ARG A 108 -3.55 -16.55 9.30
C ARG A 108 -2.73 -16.76 10.57
N GLU A 109 -1.41 -16.90 10.43
CA GLU A 109 -0.51 -17.11 11.58
C GLU A 109 -0.63 -15.96 12.59
N ILE A 110 -0.69 -14.71 12.09
CA ILE A 110 -0.87 -13.54 12.95
C ILE A 110 -2.26 -13.52 13.58
N THR A 111 -3.31 -13.81 12.81
CA THR A 111 -4.68 -13.86 13.36
C THR A 111 -4.80 -14.91 14.46
N GLU A 112 -4.21 -16.09 14.27
CA GLU A 112 -4.17 -17.17 15.28
C GLU A 112 -3.41 -16.71 16.52
N THR A 113 -2.23 -16.11 16.36
CA THR A 113 -1.42 -15.60 17.47
C THR A 113 -2.14 -14.51 18.26
N ILE A 114 -2.81 -13.58 17.58
CA ILE A 114 -3.53 -12.47 18.21
C ILE A 114 -4.79 -12.97 18.92
N ALA A 115 -5.43 -14.03 18.44
CA ALA A 115 -6.62 -14.60 19.08
C ALA A 115 -6.33 -15.16 20.49
N GLU A 116 -5.06 -15.45 20.82
CA GLU A 116 -4.64 -15.89 22.16
C GLU A 116 -4.54 -14.72 23.16
N ASP A 117 -4.47 -13.48 22.68
CA ASP A 117 -4.39 -12.25 23.48
C ASP A 117 -5.66 -11.41 23.29
N HIS A 118 -6.56 -11.46 24.28
CA HIS A 118 -7.84 -10.77 24.24
C HIS A 118 -7.70 -9.24 24.10
N GLU A 119 -6.72 -8.63 24.76
CA GLU A 119 -6.54 -7.17 24.71
C GLU A 119 -6.09 -6.75 23.31
N LEU A 120 -5.16 -7.52 22.72
CA LEU A 120 -4.68 -7.26 21.37
C LEU A 120 -5.77 -7.52 20.32
N ALA A 121 -6.60 -8.56 20.50
CA ALA A 121 -7.73 -8.85 19.63
C ALA A 121 -8.77 -7.71 19.62
N GLU A 122 -9.16 -7.19 20.79
CA GLU A 122 -10.06 -6.03 20.91
C GLU A 122 -9.46 -4.77 20.26
N TYR A 123 -8.15 -4.57 20.44
CA TYR A 123 -7.45 -3.46 19.81
C TYR A 123 -7.47 -3.56 18.28
N VAL A 124 -7.17 -4.74 17.71
CA VAL A 124 -7.26 -4.97 16.26
C VAL A 124 -8.68 -4.71 15.76
N GLN A 125 -9.71 -5.19 16.47
CA GLN A 125 -11.10 -4.94 16.11
C GLN A 125 -11.43 -3.44 16.10
N THR A 126 -10.87 -2.66 17.03
CA THR A 126 -11.04 -1.20 17.04
C THR A 126 -10.38 -0.55 15.81
N LEU A 127 -9.19 -1.01 15.43
CA LEU A 127 -8.51 -0.54 14.21
C LEU A 127 -9.29 -0.87 12.94
N GLU A 128 -9.90 -2.05 12.87
CA GLU A 128 -10.80 -2.44 11.78
C GLU A 128 -12.01 -1.51 11.67
N GLN A 129 -12.72 -1.28 12.78
CA GLN A 129 -13.89 -0.39 12.80
C GLN A 129 -13.55 1.03 12.35
N HIS A 130 -12.42 1.57 12.82
CA HIS A 130 -11.95 2.90 12.42
C HIS A 130 -11.57 2.95 10.93
N GLY A 131 -10.88 1.91 10.44
CA GLY A 131 -10.49 1.81 9.03
C GLY A 131 -11.71 1.70 8.11
N ASP A 132 -12.64 0.80 8.42
CA ASP A 132 -13.84 0.55 7.63
C ASP A 132 -14.75 1.79 7.60
N ALA A 133 -14.95 2.47 8.73
CA ALA A 133 -15.72 3.72 8.79
C ALA A 133 -15.10 4.85 7.95
N ALA A 134 -13.77 4.92 7.86
CA ALA A 134 -13.09 5.90 7.02
C ALA A 134 -13.24 5.59 5.52
N VAL A 135 -13.28 4.31 5.13
CA VAL A 135 -13.57 3.89 3.76
C VAL A 135 -15.01 4.26 3.40
N ASP A 136 -15.98 3.87 4.22
CA ASP A 136 -17.41 4.14 4.00
C ASP A 136 -17.70 5.64 3.82
N MET A 137 -17.08 6.49 4.63
CA MET A 137 -17.21 7.94 4.47
C MET A 137 -16.63 8.45 3.14
N ASN A 138 -15.49 7.93 2.69
CA ASN A 138 -14.92 8.30 1.40
C ASN A 138 -15.81 7.85 0.22
N GLU A 139 -16.43 6.66 0.32
CA GLU A 139 -17.39 6.19 -0.68
C GLU A 139 -18.63 7.10 -0.71
N ALA A 140 -19.20 7.39 0.47
CA ALA A 140 -20.40 8.20 0.61
C ALA A 140 -20.22 9.66 0.14
N LEU A 141 -19.01 10.21 0.31
CA LEU A 141 -18.66 11.55 -0.16
C LEU A 141 -18.31 11.58 -1.66
N GLY A 142 -18.38 10.45 -2.37
CA GLY A 142 -18.06 10.38 -3.81
C GLY A 142 -16.59 10.66 -4.11
N ASN A 143 -15.71 10.51 -3.11
CA ASN A 143 -14.27 10.74 -3.25
C ASN A 143 -13.56 9.51 -3.85
N ILE A 144 -14.26 8.40 -4.03
CA ILE A 144 -13.79 7.30 -4.88
C ILE A 144 -14.04 7.69 -6.34
N ASP A 145 -12.96 8.00 -7.04
CA ASP A 145 -12.98 8.21 -8.48
C ASP A 145 -13.41 6.90 -9.16
N GLY A 146 -14.64 6.86 -9.70
CA GLY A 146 -15.19 5.68 -10.36
C GLY A 146 -14.32 5.18 -11.52
N ASP A 147 -13.55 6.08 -12.15
CA ASP A 147 -12.58 5.73 -13.18
C ASP A 147 -11.38 4.98 -12.60
N ALA A 148 -10.93 5.33 -11.39
CA ALA A 148 -9.87 4.62 -10.69
C ALA A 148 -10.28 3.19 -10.29
N LEU A 149 -11.53 3.02 -9.83
CA LEU A 149 -12.10 1.71 -9.50
C LEU A 149 -12.31 0.85 -10.75
N ALA A 150 -12.80 1.43 -11.85
CA ALA A 150 -12.93 0.75 -13.14
C ALA A 150 -11.56 0.30 -13.68
N ALA A 151 -10.53 1.15 -13.57
CA ALA A 151 -9.17 0.81 -13.96
C ALA A 151 -8.57 -0.31 -13.08
N GLU A 152 -8.88 -0.37 -11.78
CA GLU A 152 -8.49 -1.49 -10.91
C GLU A 152 -9.20 -2.79 -11.32
N PHE A 153 -10.49 -2.70 -11.67
CA PHE A 153 -11.29 -3.84 -12.12
C PHE A 153 -10.82 -4.40 -13.46
N GLU A 154 -10.54 -3.55 -14.45
CA GLU A 154 -9.95 -3.96 -15.73
C GLU A 154 -8.56 -4.60 -15.55
N ARG A 155 -7.75 -4.06 -14.64
CA ARG A 155 -6.47 -4.67 -14.24
C ARG A 155 -6.67 -6.04 -13.57
N TYR A 156 -7.66 -6.19 -12.70
CA TYR A 156 -8.01 -7.49 -12.11
C TYR A 156 -8.41 -8.52 -13.18
N LEU A 157 -9.18 -8.12 -14.17
CA LEU A 157 -9.59 -8.99 -15.27
C LEU A 157 -8.44 -9.36 -16.22
N ARG A 158 -7.50 -8.44 -16.49
CA ARG A 158 -6.27 -8.75 -17.24
C ARG A 158 -5.43 -9.84 -16.55
N ARG A 159 -5.30 -9.76 -15.22
CA ARG A 159 -4.57 -10.75 -14.39
C ARG A 159 -5.18 -12.16 -14.43
N ARG A 160 -6.47 -12.29 -14.75
CA ARG A 160 -7.22 -13.57 -14.74
C ARG A 160 -7.43 -14.20 -16.10
N ARG A 161 -6.99 -13.60 -17.21
CA ARG A 161 -7.01 -14.29 -18.50
C ARG A 161 -6.04 -15.47 -18.44
N PRO A 162 -6.53 -16.73 -18.49
CA PRO A 162 -5.64 -17.86 -18.70
C PRO A 162 -4.97 -17.62 -20.06
N GLY A 163 -3.65 -17.71 -20.12
CA GLY A 163 -2.94 -17.79 -21.38
C GLY A 163 -3.55 -18.93 -22.19
N PHE A 164 -4.38 -18.59 -23.17
CA PHE A 164 -4.80 -19.53 -24.20
C PHE A 164 -3.52 -19.89 -24.96
N GLY A 165 -3.07 -21.12 -24.75
CA GLY A 165 -1.80 -21.61 -25.25
C GLY A 165 -1.62 -21.44 -26.75
N ARG A 166 -0.36 -21.30 -27.13
CA ARG A 166 0.20 -21.82 -28.37
C ARG A 166 1.53 -22.47 -28.06
#